data_AF-A0A7K1CL34-F1
#
_entry.id   AF-A0A7K1CL34-F1
#
_cell.length_a   1.000
_cell.length_b   1.000
_cell.length_c   1.000
_cell.angle_alpha   90.00
_cell.angle_beta   90.00
_cell.angle_gamma   90.00
#
_symmetry.space_group_name_H-M   'P 1'
#
loop_
_entity.id
_entity.type
_entity.pdbx_description
1 polymer ?
#
loop_
_entity_poly.entity_id
_entity_poly.type
_entity_poly.pdbx_seq_one_letter_code
_entity_poly.pdbx_strand_id
1 'polypeptide(L)'
;MPRIIHVYEIPERWIVGTVGEPGDRSFFIQAKHGRRLISIAIEKSQVAALIERMNFLLREIKRENPHLLSKPLPMDSNPLENPIMEEFVVGVIGRIWLAEKEMI
;
A
#
# COMPACT_ATOMS: atom_id res chain seq x y z
N MET A 1 -19.19 14.59 -13.00
CA MET A 1 -18.93 13.94 -11.70
C MET A 1 -17.64 14.50 -11.11
N PRO A 2 -17.59 14.85 -9.82
CA PRO A 2 -16.37 15.33 -9.18
C PRO A 2 -15.37 14.18 -9.02
N ARG A 3 -14.08 14.45 -9.25
CA ARG A 3 -12.98 13.52 -8.99
C ARG A 3 -12.68 13.51 -7.50
N ILE A 4 -12.81 12.37 -6.84
CA ILE A 4 -12.44 12.19 -5.43
C ILE A 4 -10.95 11.80 -5.38
N ILE A 5 -10.17 12.45 -4.52
CA ILE A 5 -8.74 12.18 -4.34
C ILE A 5 -8.49 11.97 -2.85
N HIS A 6 -7.94 10.81 -2.49
CA HIS A 6 -7.50 10.50 -1.14
C HIS A 6 -5.98 10.63 -1.06
N VAL A 7 -5.49 11.57 -0.23
CA VAL A 7 -4.05 11.78 -0.01
C VAL A 7 -3.67 11.33 1.40
N TYR A 8 -2.64 10.48 1.46
CA TYR A 8 -1.98 9.98 2.67
C TYR A 8 -0.47 10.08 2.44
N GLU A 9 0.15 11.18 2.87
CA GLU A 9 1.57 11.43 2.61
C GLU A 9 2.48 10.49 3.42
N ILE A 10 2.15 10.31 4.70
CA ILE A 10 2.84 9.42 5.62
C ILE A 10 1.76 8.66 6.42
N PRO A 11 1.15 7.61 5.85
CA PRO A 11 0.18 6.82 6.57
C PRO A 11 0.84 6.12 7.76
N GLU A 12 0.14 6.02 8.88
CA GLU A 12 0.56 5.22 10.03
C GLU A 12 0.61 3.73 9.68
N ARG A 13 -0.26 3.32 8.75
CA ARG A 13 -0.36 1.94 8.28
C ARG A 13 -0.81 1.90 6.84
N TRP A 14 -0.12 1.12 6.02
CA TRP A 14 -0.50 0.82 4.63
C TRP A 14 -0.28 -0.68 4.37
N ILE A 15 -1.36 -1.43 4.23
CA ILE A 15 -1.33 -2.90 4.23
C ILE A 15 -2.26 -3.47 3.15
N VAL A 16 -1.89 -4.63 2.62
CA VAL A 16 -2.78 -5.48 1.83
C VAL A 16 -3.27 -6.63 2.71
N GLY A 17 -4.58 -6.84 2.75
CA GLY A 17 -5.19 -7.94 3.49
C GLY A 17 -6.27 -8.64 2.67
N THR A 18 -6.75 -9.76 3.20
CA THR A 18 -7.83 -10.55 2.60
C THR A 18 -8.91 -10.88 3.60
N VAL A 19 -10.14 -10.95 3.14
CA VAL A 19 -11.31 -11.36 3.92
C VAL A 19 -12.01 -12.50 3.15
N GLY A 20 -12.57 -13.46 3.89
CA GLY A 20 -13.31 -14.58 3.33
C GLY A 20 -12.54 -15.90 3.34
N GLU A 21 -13.24 -16.96 2.94
CA GLU A 21 -12.75 -18.33 2.94
C GLU A 21 -11.82 -18.60 1.76
N PRO A 22 -10.90 -19.59 1.85
CA PRO A 22 -10.14 -20.04 0.69
C PRO A 22 -11.05 -20.40 -0.49
N GLY A 23 -10.86 -19.75 -1.63
CA GLY A 23 -11.70 -19.92 -2.83
C GLY A 23 -12.65 -18.74 -3.09
N ASP A 24 -13.02 -18.00 -2.05
CA ASP A 24 -13.89 -16.82 -2.14
C ASP A 24 -13.30 -15.64 -1.33
N ARG A 25 -12.03 -15.33 -1.61
CA ARG A 25 -11.31 -14.26 -0.92
C ARG A 25 -11.45 -12.95 -1.67
N SER A 26 -11.89 -11.92 -0.96
CA SER A 26 -11.76 -10.53 -1.38
C SER A 26 -10.44 -9.95 -0.86
N PHE A 27 -9.75 -9.17 -1.68
CA PHE A 27 -8.48 -8.52 -1.31
C PHE A 27 -8.70 -7.02 -1.19
N PHE A 28 -8.05 -6.42 -0.20
CA PHE A 28 -8.15 -4.98 0.05
C PHE A 28 -6.78 -4.37 0.30
N ILE A 29 -6.59 -3.15 -0.19
CA ILE A 29 -5.57 -2.23 0.32
C ILE A 29 -6.22 -1.37 1.39
N GLN A 30 -5.57 -1.26 2.55
CA GLN A 30 -6.01 -0.37 3.62
C GLN A 30 -4.93 0.64 3.98
N ALA A 31 -5.32 1.91 4.08
CA ALA A 31 -4.46 3.00 4.53
C ALA A 31 -5.08 3.72 5.73
N LYS A 32 -4.29 3.91 6.79
CA LYS A 32 -4.70 4.59 8.02
C LYS A 32 -3.81 5.79 8.32
N HIS A 33 -4.45 6.87 8.77
CA HIS A 33 -3.77 8.04 9.33
C HIS A 33 -4.70 8.72 10.35
N GLY A 34 -4.37 8.62 11.64
CA GLY A 34 -5.25 9.03 12.73
C GLY A 34 -6.62 8.37 12.64
N ARG A 35 -7.67 9.20 12.49
CA ARG A 35 -9.07 8.74 12.38
C ARG A 35 -9.49 8.41 10.94
N ARG A 36 -8.62 8.65 9.95
CA ARG A 36 -8.92 8.38 8.54
C ARG A 36 -8.50 6.96 8.20
N LEU A 37 -9.46 6.13 7.85
CA LEU A 37 -9.26 4.76 7.37
C LEU A 37 -9.95 4.63 6.01
N ILE A 38 -9.23 4.12 5.01
CA ILE A 38 -9.80 3.79 3.71
C ILE A 38 -9.48 2.34 3.39
N SER A 39 -10.45 1.62 2.84
CA SER A 39 -10.29 0.26 2.32
C SER A 39 -10.72 0.25 0.86
N ILE A 40 -9.85 -0.27 -0.01
CA ILE A 40 -10.04 -0.27 -1.47
C ILE A 40 -9.91 -1.69 -1.96
N ALA A 41 -10.89 -2.19 -2.72
CA ALA A 41 -10.86 -3.53 -3.26
C ALA A 41 -9.84 -3.62 -4.40
N ILE A 42 -9.10 -4.73 -4.44
CA ILE A 42 -8.03 -4.98 -5.41
C ILE A 42 -8.08 -6.43 -5.87
N GLU A 43 -7.63 -6.73 -7.09
CA GLU A 43 -7.50 -8.12 -7.52
C GLU A 43 -6.24 -8.78 -6.96
N LYS A 44 -6.30 -10.10 -6.74
CA LYS A 44 -5.13 -10.90 -6.33
C LYS A 44 -3.93 -10.75 -7.27
N SER A 45 -4.19 -10.71 -8.58
CA SER A 45 -3.19 -10.52 -9.64
C SER A 45 -2.47 -9.18 -9.49
N GLN A 46 -3.24 -8.10 -9.25
CA GLN A 46 -2.73 -6.75 -9.04
C GLN A 46 -1.92 -6.65 -7.74
N VAL A 47 -2.33 -7.33 -6.66
CA VAL A 47 -1.55 -7.43 -5.42
C VAL A 47 -0.17 -8.06 -5.69
N ALA A 48 -0.14 -9.18 -6.41
CA ALA A 48 1.11 -9.87 -6.74
C ALA A 48 2.05 -8.96 -7.56
N ALA A 49 1.52 -8.31 -8.60
CA ALA A 49 2.27 -7.36 -9.43
C ALA A 49 2.79 -6.17 -8.61
N LEU A 50 1.98 -5.64 -7.68
CA LEU A 50 2.36 -4.54 -6.80
C LEU A 50 3.56 -4.91 -5.93
N ILE A 51 3.52 -6.08 -5.28
CA ILE A 51 4.59 -6.59 -4.42
C ILE A 51 5.88 -6.79 -5.22
N GLU A 52 5.80 -7.46 -6.36
CA GLU A 52 6.96 -7.70 -7.23
C GLU A 52 7.61 -6.37 -7.64
N ARG A 53 6.78 -5.44 -8.10
CA ARG A 53 7.23 -4.15 -8.61
C ARG A 53 7.77 -3.28 -7.46
N MET A 54 7.23 -3.39 -6.24
CA MET A 54 7.77 -2.70 -5.05
C MET A 54 9.16 -3.22 -4.69
N ASN A 55 9.32 -4.54 -4.63
CA ASN A 55 10.60 -5.17 -4.37
C ASN A 55 11.67 -4.77 -5.40
N PHE A 56 11.29 -4.66 -6.68
CA PHE A 56 12.18 -4.14 -7.71
C PHE A 56 12.66 -2.72 -7.42
N LEU A 57 11.75 -1.80 -7.10
CA LEU A 57 12.15 -0.42 -6.77
C LEU A 57 13.02 -0.34 -5.51
N LEU A 58 12.72 -1.10 -4.46
CA LEU A 58 13.52 -1.09 -3.24
C LEU A 58 14.96 -1.55 -3.52
N ARG A 59 15.15 -2.54 -4.40
CA ARG A 59 16.48 -2.96 -4.84
C ARG A 59 17.21 -1.87 -5.62
N GLU A 60 16.50 -1.18 -6.50
CA GLU A 60 17.05 -0.07 -7.30
C GLU A 60 17.50 1.10 -6.41
N ILE A 61 16.65 1.52 -5.47
CA ILE A 61 16.97 2.57 -4.48
C ILE A 61 18.22 2.19 -3.67
N LYS A 62 18.31 0.93 -3.21
CA LYS A 62 19.47 0.45 -2.46
C LYS A 62 20.74 0.41 -3.31
N ARG A 63 20.63 0.08 -4.60
CA ARG A 63 21.75 0.08 -5.54
C ARG A 63 22.28 1.49 -5.77
N GLU A 64 21.39 2.47 -5.92
CA GLU A 64 21.75 3.88 -6.11
C GLU A 64 22.25 4.54 -4.81
N ASN A 65 21.83 4.03 -3.64
CA ASN A 65 22.21 4.56 -2.33
C ASN A 65 22.83 3.46 -1.45
N PRO A 66 24.08 3.02 -1.71
CA PRO A 66 24.71 1.92 -0.98
C PRO A 66 24.85 2.18 0.53
N HIS A 67 24.91 3.45 0.94
CA HIS A 67 25.03 3.87 2.33
C HIS A 67 23.68 4.07 3.02
N LEU A 68 22.55 3.83 2.35
CA LEU A 68 21.22 3.94 2.95
C LEU A 68 21.08 2.87 4.05
N LEU A 69 21.20 3.31 5.30
CA LEU A 69 21.02 2.46 6.46
C LEU A 69 19.51 2.24 6.68
N SER A 70 19.02 1.04 6.33
CA SER A 70 17.66 0.64 6.69
C SER A 70 17.64 0.07 8.11
N LYS A 71 16.93 0.72 9.02
CA LYS A 71 16.58 0.09 10.30
C LYS A 71 15.52 -0.98 10.03
N PRO A 72 15.69 -2.24 10.50
CA PRO A 72 14.63 -3.23 10.40
C PRO A 72 13.38 -2.70 11.11
N LEU A 73 12.27 -2.65 10.38
CA LEU A 73 10.97 -2.32 10.93
C LEU A 73 10.35 -3.60 11.52
N PRO A 74 9.57 -3.49 12.61
CA PRO A 74 8.78 -4.61 13.10
C PRO A 74 7.82 -5.07 11.99
N MET A 75 7.71 -6.39 11.83
CA MET A 75 6.76 -6.97 10.89
C MET A 75 5.34 -6.74 11.40
N ASP A 76 4.48 -6.14 10.57
CA ASP A 76 3.06 -6.01 10.87
C ASP A 76 2.32 -7.27 10.41
N SER A 77 1.79 -8.03 11.36
CA SER A 77 0.97 -9.22 11.12
C SER A 77 -0.48 -9.03 11.56
N ASN A 78 -0.89 -7.80 11.93
CA ASN A 78 -2.25 -7.56 12.39
C ASN A 78 -3.23 -7.66 11.21
N PRO A 79 -4.49 -8.07 11.46
CA PRO A 79 -5.51 -8.09 10.41
C PRO A 79 -5.85 -6.67 9.92
N LEU A 80 -6.68 -6.60 8.88
CA LEU A 80 -7.32 -5.35 8.46
C LEU A 80 -8.16 -4.77 9.62
N GLU A 81 -8.16 -3.45 9.72
CA GLU A 81 -8.94 -2.75 10.73
C GLU A 81 -10.41 -2.63 10.32
N ASN A 82 -11.30 -2.77 11.29
CA ASN A 82 -12.74 -2.61 11.09
C ASN A 82 -13.14 -1.13 11.17
N PRO A 83 -14.14 -0.69 10.38
CA PRO A 83 -14.88 -1.48 9.39
C PRO A 83 -14.14 -1.61 8.05
N ILE A 84 -14.26 -2.78 7.41
CA ILE A 84 -13.74 -3.01 6.07
C ILE A 84 -14.87 -2.70 5.08
N MET A 85 -14.95 -1.43 4.66
CA MET A 85 -15.92 -0.96 3.67
C MET A 85 -15.19 -0.61 2.39
N GLU A 86 -15.59 -1.23 1.28
CA GLU A 86 -15.06 -0.90 -0.03
C GLU A 86 -15.46 0.53 -0.42
N GLU A 87 -14.47 1.40 -0.59
CA GLU A 87 -14.70 2.74 -1.13
C GLU A 87 -14.83 2.69 -2.66
N PHE A 88 -13.95 1.93 -3.32
CA PHE A 88 -13.97 1.66 -4.76
C PHE A 88 -13.09 0.44 -5.10
N VAL A 89 -13.15 0.01 -6.36
CA VAL A 89 -12.30 -1.05 -6.93
C VAL A 89 -11.12 -0.44 -7.69
N VAL A 90 -9.91 -0.96 -7.44
CA VAL A 90 -8.71 -0.55 -8.15
C VAL A 90 -8.78 -0.95 -9.63
N GLY A 91 -8.79 0.04 -10.52
CA GLY A 91 -8.63 -0.18 -11.96
C GLY A 91 -7.16 -0.27 -12.38
N VAL A 92 -6.39 0.78 -12.10
CA VAL A 92 -4.97 0.89 -12.49
C VAL A 92 -4.13 1.34 -11.31
N ILE A 93 -2.96 0.74 -11.15
CA ILE A 93 -1.99 1.09 -10.11
C ILE A 93 -0.78 1.75 -10.78
N GLY A 94 -0.61 3.04 -10.51
CA GLY A 94 0.59 3.80 -10.87
C GLY A 94 1.52 3.91 -9.67
N ARG A 95 2.83 3.93 -9.92
CA ARG A 95 3.83 4.23 -8.90
C ARG A 95 4.99 4.99 -9.50
N ILE A 96 5.45 6.00 -8.77
CA ILE A 96 6.54 6.86 -9.16
C ILE A 96 7.47 6.99 -7.95
N TRP A 97 8.76 6.80 -8.17
CA TRP A 97 9.79 7.21 -7.21
C TRP A 97 10.30 8.58 -7.65
N LEU A 98 10.20 9.57 -6.77
CA LEU A 98 10.73 10.91 -6.99
C LEU A 98 11.97 11.04 -6.10
N ALA A 99 13.16 11.04 -6.72
CA ALA A 99 14.43 11.13 -6.00
C ALA A 99 14.64 12.49 -5.32
N GLU A 100 13.89 13.52 -5.76
CA GLU A 100 13.83 14.83 -5.13
C GLU A 100 12.56 14.97 -4.30
N LYS A 101 12.67 14.67 -3.01
CA LYS A 101 11.85 15.36 -2.01
C LYS A 101 12.75 15.60 -0.81
N GLU A 102 13.35 16.79 -0.75
CA GLU A 102 13.78 17.34 0.54
C GLU A 102 12.52 17.43 1.41
N MET A 103 12.39 16.50 2.35
CA MET A 103 11.46 16.66 3.45
C MET A 103 12.06 17.75 4.34
N ILE A 104 11.53 18.97 4.19
CA ILE A 104 11.74 20.09 5.13
C ILE A 104 11.05 19.77 6.45
#